data_AF-A0AAV6Z6H0-F1
#
_entry.id   AF-A0AAV6Z6H0-F1
#
_cell.length_a   1.000
_cell.length_b   1.000
_cell.length_c   1.000
_cell.angle_alpha   90.00
_cell.angle_beta   90.00
_cell.angle_gamma   90.00
#
_symmetry.space_group_name_H-M   'P 1'
#
loop_
_entity.id
_entity.type
_entity.pdbx_description
1 polymer ?
#
loop_
_entity_poly.entity_id
_entity_poly.type
_entity_poly.pdbx_seq_one_letter_code
_entity_poly.pdbx_strand_id
1 'polypeptide(L)'
;MRVTSPSSYRAPVQRERSYTTGSLSESSGLKRRNQGERAAAQVTEEKEPRNKRVRPVAKTLSATSTPQQGKVTPLKKLSLSIQRSIGCRNENRLFSFSPRTRSRDSGSAKKRSSKLWSETYDSAGEELSAREVKRQEVIFELMQGERMLVEDLHLVKKNYYEPMLKLSIMTQDELNQIFGILDTLPPLHQDLFDRLVKLRHEDGTVDQMGPTMLDWLPQLHTYKTYCCNQVAAKALLDHKRRNPAVHNFLQLCQESAFSRKLDVWSFLDLPRSRLVKYPLLLKEVLKHTVAEHPDHATLSQALSVIQAIISVINGKAGEAECEYYRKRLCYLYENQGEEEVTRSRLLLCHGELKNNKGQVSDPLNVLLGDRMCG
;
A
#
# COMPACT_ATOMS: atom_id res chain seq x y z
N MET A 1 20.19 -8.19 -21.75
CA MET A 1 21.62 -8.26 -21.35
C MET A 1 21.81 -9.13 -20.12
N ARG A 2 22.86 -9.97 -20.06
CA ARG A 2 23.24 -10.67 -18.82
C ARG A 2 24.02 -9.71 -17.94
N VAL A 3 23.45 -9.33 -16.81
CA VAL A 3 24.15 -8.56 -15.77
C VAL A 3 24.16 -9.44 -14.52
N THR A 4 25.33 -9.96 -14.17
CA THR A 4 25.55 -10.70 -12.92
C THR A 4 25.92 -9.70 -11.83
N SER A 5 25.11 -9.63 -10.78
CA SER A 5 25.42 -8.84 -9.58
C SER A 5 26.36 -9.65 -8.66
N PRO A 6 27.39 -9.05 -8.03
CA PRO A 6 28.30 -9.81 -7.17
C PRO A 6 27.62 -10.12 -5.83
N SER A 7 27.26 -11.38 -5.65
CA SER A 7 26.87 -11.93 -4.35
C SER A 7 28.12 -12.20 -3.51
N SER A 8 28.20 -11.55 -2.35
CA SER A 8 28.92 -11.94 -1.13
C SER A 8 30.34 -12.52 -1.26
N TYR A 9 31.32 -11.77 -0.76
CA TYR A 9 32.63 -12.26 -0.32
C TYR A 9 32.49 -13.53 0.54
N ARG A 10 33.14 -14.62 0.13
CA ARG A 10 33.31 -15.84 0.93
C ARG A 10 34.80 -16.20 0.96
N ALA A 11 35.42 -16.12 2.13
CA ALA A 11 36.79 -16.58 2.39
C ALA A 11 36.82 -18.11 2.59
N PRO A 12 37.99 -18.77 2.40
CA PRO A 12 38.06 -20.18 2.01
C PRO A 12 38.02 -21.18 3.16
N VAL A 13 37.54 -22.38 2.83
CA VAL A 13 37.47 -23.58 3.67
C VAL A 13 38.85 -24.24 3.76
N GLN A 14 39.35 -24.48 4.98
CA GLN A 14 40.39 -25.47 5.25
C GLN A 14 39.77 -26.79 5.69
N ARG A 15 40.34 -27.87 5.17
CA ARG A 15 39.90 -29.26 5.28
C ARG A 15 40.95 -30.00 6.10
N GLU A 16 40.57 -30.56 7.24
CA GLU A 16 41.30 -31.69 7.84
C GLU A 16 40.34 -32.76 8.37
N ARG A 17 40.67 -34.00 8.04
CA ARG A 17 40.10 -35.24 8.58
C ARG A 17 40.72 -35.49 9.96
N SER A 18 39.98 -36.16 10.86
CA SER A 18 40.35 -37.49 11.37
C SER A 18 39.33 -38.05 12.38
N TYR A 19 39.39 -39.38 12.49
CA TYR A 19 38.53 -40.39 13.10
C TYR A 19 38.37 -40.31 14.63
N THR A 20 37.28 -40.89 15.18
CA THR A 20 37.29 -42.03 16.14
C THR A 20 35.88 -42.49 16.61
N THR A 21 35.66 -43.79 16.45
CA THR A 21 34.92 -44.84 17.21
C THR A 21 33.92 -44.58 18.37
N GLY A 22 32.87 -45.43 18.40
CA GLY A 22 32.10 -45.90 19.58
C GLY A 22 30.67 -45.34 19.71
N SER A 23 29.61 -46.05 20.09
CA SER A 23 29.30 -47.46 20.33
C SER A 23 27.76 -47.58 20.43
N LEU A 24 27.23 -48.70 19.91
CA LEU A 24 26.01 -49.45 20.24
C LEU A 24 24.93 -48.83 21.14
N SER A 25 23.67 -48.85 20.67
CA SER A 25 22.60 -49.64 21.30
C SER A 25 21.34 -49.71 20.44
N GLU A 26 20.78 -50.91 20.43
CA GLU A 26 19.64 -51.39 19.66
C GLU A 26 18.31 -50.86 20.22
N SER A 27 17.29 -50.75 19.36
CA SER A 27 16.14 -51.67 19.41
C SER A 27 15.02 -51.23 18.45
N SER A 28 14.68 -52.17 17.57
CA SER A 28 13.33 -52.54 17.05
C SER A 28 12.29 -51.44 16.77
N GLY A 29 11.65 -51.38 15.61
CA GLY A 29 11.64 -52.33 14.52
C GLY A 29 10.45 -52.08 13.58
N LEU A 30 10.57 -52.70 12.39
CA LEU A 30 9.51 -53.15 11.47
C LEU A 30 8.54 -52.08 10.87
N LYS A 31 8.19 -52.09 9.58
CA LYS A 31 8.55 -52.89 8.40
C LYS A 31 7.76 -52.31 7.20
N ARG A 32 8.46 -52.09 6.06
CA ARG A 32 8.01 -52.25 4.64
C ARG A 32 6.92 -51.26 4.13
N ARG A 33 7.11 -50.38 3.11
CA ARG A 33 7.72 -50.50 1.74
C ARG A 33 7.14 -51.69 0.98
N ASN A 34 6.60 -51.63 -0.24
CA ASN A 34 6.69 -50.68 -1.35
C ASN A 34 5.78 -51.20 -2.50
N GLN A 35 5.74 -50.45 -3.62
CA GLN A 35 5.28 -50.80 -5.00
C GLN A 35 3.76 -50.65 -5.24
N GLY A 36 3.25 -49.92 -6.24
CA GLY A 36 3.84 -49.15 -7.34
C GLY A 36 4.01 -49.94 -8.64
N GLU A 37 3.10 -49.76 -9.62
CA GLU A 37 3.31 -49.62 -11.09
C GLU A 37 1.94 -49.55 -11.83
N ARG A 38 1.67 -48.50 -12.64
CA ARG A 38 1.61 -48.40 -14.14
C ARG A 38 0.57 -49.32 -14.83
N ALA A 39 -0.16 -49.00 -15.90
CA ALA A 39 -0.52 -47.80 -16.68
C ALA A 39 -1.59 -48.23 -17.75
N ALA A 40 -2.28 -47.25 -18.37
CA ALA A 40 -2.83 -47.20 -19.75
C ALA A 40 -4.24 -47.75 -20.15
N ALA A 41 -5.06 -46.80 -20.66
CA ALA A 41 -5.73 -46.74 -21.98
C ALA A 41 -7.21 -47.19 -22.24
N GLN A 42 -7.93 -46.27 -22.94
CA GLN A 42 -9.10 -46.37 -23.88
C GLN A 42 -10.52 -46.69 -23.32
N VAL A 43 -11.70 -46.32 -23.87
CA VAL A 43 -12.30 -45.40 -24.89
C VAL A 43 -13.86 -45.56 -24.78
N THR A 44 -14.67 -44.53 -25.12
CA THR A 44 -16.17 -44.50 -25.38
C THR A 44 -17.13 -44.89 -24.23
N GLU A 45 -18.37 -44.40 -24.06
CA GLU A 45 -19.44 -43.89 -24.96
C GLU A 45 -20.53 -43.11 -24.15
N GLU A 46 -21.54 -42.58 -24.88
CA GLU A 46 -22.58 -41.59 -24.55
C GLU A 46 -23.67 -41.95 -23.49
N LYS A 47 -24.28 -40.92 -22.85
CA LYS A 47 -25.73 -40.54 -22.93
C LYS A 47 -26.20 -39.63 -21.77
N GLU A 48 -26.75 -38.46 -22.12
CA GLU A 48 -27.82 -37.75 -21.37
C GLU A 48 -29.18 -38.45 -21.64
N PRO A 49 -30.32 -38.22 -20.92
CA PRO A 49 -30.82 -36.88 -20.53
C PRO A 49 -31.57 -36.73 -19.17
N ARG A 50 -31.66 -35.45 -18.78
CA ARG A 50 -32.72 -34.74 -18.03
C ARG A 50 -33.97 -35.51 -17.55
N ASN A 51 -34.38 -35.22 -16.31
CA ASN A 51 -35.77 -34.81 -16.03
C ASN A 51 -35.93 -33.93 -14.77
N LYS A 52 -36.79 -32.92 -14.91
CA LYS A 52 -37.18 -31.89 -13.94
C LYS A 52 -38.08 -32.49 -12.84
N ARG A 53 -37.94 -32.06 -11.58
CA ARG A 53 -39.07 -32.00 -10.64
C ARG A 53 -38.91 -30.90 -9.60
N VAL A 54 -40.03 -30.26 -9.30
CA VAL A 54 -40.22 -28.97 -8.66
C VAL A 54 -40.85 -29.16 -7.27
N ARG A 55 -40.32 -28.44 -6.26
CA ARG A 55 -40.95 -27.97 -4.98
C ARG A 55 -41.36 -29.03 -3.93
N PRO A 56 -41.40 -28.73 -2.61
CA PRO A 56 -42.14 -27.59 -2.04
C PRO A 56 -41.52 -26.82 -0.86
N VAL A 57 -42.15 -25.65 -0.64
CA VAL A 57 -42.04 -24.73 0.48
C VAL A 57 -42.81 -25.29 1.68
N ALA A 58 -42.24 -25.23 2.88
CA ALA A 58 -42.94 -25.43 4.15
C ALA A 58 -42.86 -24.16 5.01
N LYS A 59 -44.00 -23.86 5.67
CA LYS A 59 -44.30 -22.63 6.42
C LYS A 59 -43.71 -22.64 7.84
N THR A 60 -43.24 -21.46 8.24
CA THR A 60 -43.41 -20.73 9.51
C THR A 60 -43.49 -21.48 10.84
N LEU A 61 -42.56 -21.16 11.76
CA LEU A 61 -42.86 -20.90 13.17
C LEU A 61 -42.11 -19.66 13.64
N SER A 62 -42.87 -18.72 14.20
CA SER A 62 -42.41 -17.48 14.82
C SER A 62 -41.92 -17.76 16.24
N ALA A 63 -40.78 -17.18 16.62
CA ALA A 63 -40.38 -17.01 18.01
C ALA A 63 -39.96 -15.56 18.25
N THR A 64 -40.69 -14.94 19.18
CA THR A 64 -40.58 -13.58 19.66
C THR A 64 -39.17 -13.30 20.19
N SER A 65 -38.47 -12.33 19.61
CA SER A 65 -37.38 -11.62 20.28
C SER A 65 -37.43 -10.14 19.89
N THR A 66 -37.28 -9.32 20.92
CA THR A 66 -37.26 -7.86 20.95
C THR A 66 -36.37 -7.24 19.86
N PRO A 67 -36.86 -6.30 19.04
CA PRO A 67 -35.99 -5.53 18.16
C PRO A 67 -35.46 -4.30 18.88
N GLN A 68 -34.25 -4.37 19.45
CA GLN A 68 -33.36 -3.21 19.45
C GLN A 68 -32.55 -3.24 18.16
N GLN A 69 -33.15 -2.71 17.09
CA GLN A 69 -32.44 -2.34 15.87
C GLN A 69 -32.71 -0.87 15.63
N GLY A 70 -31.70 -0.03 15.89
CA GLY A 70 -31.67 1.32 15.35
C GLY A 70 -31.82 1.22 13.83
N LYS A 71 -32.95 1.68 13.31
CA LYS A 71 -33.22 1.70 11.87
C LYS A 71 -32.13 2.56 11.23
N VAL A 72 -31.18 1.93 10.55
CA VAL A 72 -30.19 2.66 9.73
C VAL A 72 -30.99 3.39 8.66
N THR A 73 -31.02 4.73 8.75
CA THR A 73 -31.75 5.57 7.80
C THR A 73 -31.22 5.33 6.38
N PRO A 74 -32.05 5.51 5.33
CA PRO A 74 -31.60 5.41 3.93
C PRO A 74 -30.36 6.27 3.66
N LEU A 75 -30.28 7.44 4.32
CA LEU A 75 -29.12 8.32 4.31
C LEU A 75 -27.88 7.62 4.90
N LYS A 76 -27.94 7.05 6.11
CA LYS A 76 -26.82 6.31 6.72
C LYS A 76 -26.34 5.12 5.86
N LYS A 77 -27.24 4.43 5.13
CA LYS A 77 -26.85 3.37 4.17
C LYS A 77 -26.10 3.93 2.96
N LEU A 78 -26.54 5.09 2.46
CA LEU A 78 -25.92 5.79 1.34
C LEU A 78 -24.52 6.31 1.70
N SER A 79 -24.34 6.84 2.90
CA SER A 79 -23.05 7.33 3.41
C SER A 79 -22.01 6.23 3.56
N LEU A 80 -22.43 5.07 4.09
CA LEU A 80 -21.59 3.87 4.19
C LEU A 80 -21.11 3.37 2.82
N SER A 81 -21.83 3.69 1.73
CA SER A 81 -21.40 3.34 0.38
C SER A 81 -20.21 4.20 -0.09
N ILE A 82 -20.11 5.49 0.29
CA ILE A 82 -18.95 6.34 -0.07
C ILE A 82 -17.68 5.80 0.57
N GLN A 83 -17.74 5.55 1.87
CA GLN A 83 -16.62 5.03 2.63
C GLN A 83 -16.13 3.68 2.10
N ARG A 84 -16.97 2.94 1.35
CA ARG A 84 -16.60 1.71 0.67
C ARG A 84 -16.08 1.95 -0.75
N SER A 85 -16.60 2.94 -1.48
CA SER A 85 -16.21 3.24 -2.86
C SER A 85 -14.97 4.12 -3.00
N ILE A 86 -14.72 5.05 -2.06
CA ILE A 86 -13.53 5.93 -1.99
C ILE A 86 -12.51 5.39 -0.97
N GLY A 87 -12.81 4.21 -0.42
CA GLY A 87 -12.53 3.90 0.96
C GLY A 87 -11.12 4.15 1.49
N CYS A 88 -11.10 4.57 2.75
CA CYS A 88 -10.00 4.45 3.70
C CYS A 88 -9.55 3.00 3.97
N ARG A 89 -9.77 2.07 3.03
CA ARG A 89 -9.17 0.73 3.05
C ARG A 89 -7.87 0.74 2.28
N ASN A 90 -6.94 -0.01 2.86
CA ASN A 90 -5.57 -0.25 2.46
C ASN A 90 -5.45 -0.83 1.05
N GLU A 91 -5.71 -0.03 0.01
CA GLU A 91 -5.42 -0.38 -1.37
C GLU A 91 -3.94 -0.07 -1.69
N ASN A 92 -3.04 -0.85 -1.08
CA ASN A 92 -1.63 -0.96 -1.51
C ASN A 92 -1.50 -1.69 -2.87
N ARG A 93 -2.57 -1.78 -3.66
CA ARG A 93 -2.69 -2.75 -4.76
C ARG A 93 -2.40 -2.21 -6.14
N LEU A 94 -2.24 -0.89 -6.31
CA LEU A 94 -2.08 -0.34 -7.65
C LEU A 94 -0.64 -0.46 -8.20
N PHE A 95 0.39 -0.72 -7.37
CA PHE A 95 1.79 -0.75 -7.84
C PHE A 95 2.71 -1.76 -7.13
N SER A 96 2.20 -2.91 -6.66
CA SER A 96 3.04 -3.97 -6.07
C SER A 96 2.97 -5.25 -6.89
N PHE A 97 4.02 -5.50 -7.69
CA PHE A 97 4.27 -6.79 -8.34
C PHE A 97 5.10 -7.67 -7.41
N SER A 98 4.47 -8.33 -6.44
CA SER A 98 5.12 -9.40 -5.68
C SER A 98 4.16 -10.55 -5.36
N PRO A 99 4.60 -11.83 -5.45
CA PRO A 99 3.71 -12.98 -5.26
C PRO A 99 3.23 -13.12 -3.81
N ARG A 100 1.96 -13.51 -3.65
CA ARG A 100 1.26 -13.61 -2.37
C ARG A 100 1.75 -14.79 -1.51
N THR A 101 1.80 -14.57 -0.20
CA THR A 101 1.45 -15.60 0.80
C THR A 101 0.21 -15.12 1.58
N ARG A 102 -0.83 -15.96 1.66
CA ARG A 102 -2.04 -15.68 2.44
C ARG A 102 -1.83 -16.26 3.84
N SER A 103 -1.67 -15.42 4.86
CA SER A 103 -1.95 -15.81 6.24
C SER A 103 -3.28 -15.20 6.68
N ARG A 104 -4.16 -16.05 7.22
CA ARG A 104 -5.48 -15.69 7.73
C ARG A 104 -5.35 -15.67 9.24
N ASP A 105 -5.26 -14.48 9.84
CA ASP A 105 -5.22 -14.38 11.29
C ASP A 105 -6.16 -13.32 11.86
N SER A 106 -7.06 -13.79 12.73
CA SER A 106 -8.12 -13.03 13.37
C SER A 106 -7.65 -12.50 14.72
N GLY A 107 -7.10 -11.28 14.73
CA GLY A 107 -6.92 -10.52 15.95
C GLY A 107 -7.61 -9.17 15.83
N SER A 108 -8.41 -8.82 16.84
CA SER A 108 -9.18 -7.58 16.97
C SER A 108 -8.27 -6.35 17.17
N ALA A 109 -7.53 -5.97 16.12
CA ALA A 109 -7.03 -4.60 16.05
C ALA A 109 -8.23 -3.66 16.03
N LYS A 110 -8.28 -2.66 16.93
CA LYS A 110 -9.32 -1.61 16.96
C LYS A 110 -9.49 -1.06 15.55
N LYS A 111 -10.56 -1.49 14.89
CA LYS A 111 -10.89 -1.11 13.52
C LYS A 111 -11.14 0.39 13.53
N ARG A 112 -10.46 1.13 12.64
CA ARG A 112 -10.62 2.58 12.50
C ARG A 112 -12.12 2.89 12.39
N SER A 113 -12.67 3.54 13.43
CA SER A 113 -14.05 3.97 13.48
C SER A 113 -14.22 5.04 12.40
N SER A 114 -14.88 4.68 11.32
CA SER A 114 -15.16 5.61 10.23
C SER A 114 -16.44 6.38 10.58
N LYS A 115 -16.35 7.28 11.56
CA LYS A 115 -17.49 8.10 11.99
C LYS A 115 -18.02 8.87 10.78
N LEU A 116 -19.31 8.74 10.48
CA LEU A 116 -19.95 9.45 9.39
C LEU A 116 -20.20 10.92 9.76
N TRP A 117 -20.28 11.80 8.77
CA TRP A 117 -20.71 13.19 8.99
C TRP A 117 -22.12 13.22 9.59
N SER A 118 -23.04 12.45 8.99
CA SER A 118 -24.43 12.30 9.47
C SER A 118 -24.56 11.69 10.87
N GLU A 119 -23.54 11.00 11.39
CA GLU A 119 -23.50 10.50 12.78
C GLU A 119 -22.89 11.51 13.75
N THR A 120 -22.27 12.56 13.24
CA THR A 120 -21.65 13.63 14.02
C THR A 120 -22.59 14.82 14.15
N TYR A 121 -23.43 15.06 13.15
CA TYR A 121 -24.33 16.21 13.04
C TYR A 121 -25.77 15.76 12.70
N ASP A 122 -26.37 14.89 13.51
CA ASP A 122 -27.72 14.32 13.26
C ASP A 122 -28.79 15.42 13.07
N SER A 123 -28.63 16.63 13.65
CA SER A 123 -29.60 17.74 13.57
C SER A 123 -29.52 18.59 12.29
N ALA A 124 -28.36 18.66 11.63
CA ALA A 124 -28.18 19.49 10.42
C ALA A 124 -28.63 18.74 9.15
N GLY A 125 -28.76 17.43 9.20
CA GLY A 125 -29.13 16.60 8.05
C GLY A 125 -30.62 16.62 7.69
N GLU A 126 -31.50 17.11 8.56
CA GLU A 126 -32.96 17.08 8.34
C GLU A 126 -33.45 18.17 7.36
N GLU A 127 -32.68 19.26 7.21
CA GLU A 127 -33.03 20.38 6.32
C GLU A 127 -32.31 20.33 4.95
N LEU A 128 -31.28 19.48 4.82
CA LEU A 128 -30.44 19.41 3.62
C LEU A 128 -30.94 18.37 2.61
N SER A 129 -30.77 18.67 1.32
CA SER A 129 -31.05 17.69 0.27
C SER A 129 -30.11 16.47 0.36
N ALA A 130 -30.56 15.30 -0.09
CA ALA A 130 -29.72 14.10 -0.09
C ALA A 130 -28.40 14.25 -0.88
N ARG A 131 -28.40 15.09 -1.93
CA ARG A 131 -27.20 15.45 -2.69
C ARG A 131 -26.24 16.29 -1.87
N GLU A 132 -26.77 17.23 -1.10
CA GLU A 132 -26.00 18.11 -0.25
C GLU A 132 -25.38 17.36 0.94
N VAL A 133 -26.15 16.49 1.59
CA VAL A 133 -25.63 15.57 2.62
C VAL A 133 -24.45 14.75 2.06
N LYS A 134 -24.56 14.29 0.81
CA LYS A 134 -23.49 13.54 0.13
C LYS A 134 -22.23 14.37 -0.08
N ARG A 135 -22.39 15.63 -0.48
CA ARG A 135 -21.28 16.57 -0.65
C ARG A 135 -20.57 16.79 0.69
N GLN A 136 -21.32 17.06 1.75
CA GLN A 136 -20.77 17.23 3.12
C GLN A 136 -20.08 15.98 3.65
N GLU A 137 -20.60 14.79 3.36
CA GLU A 137 -19.95 13.52 3.75
C GLU A 137 -18.57 13.34 3.13
N VAL A 138 -18.40 13.69 1.84
CA VAL A 138 -17.11 13.58 1.15
C VAL A 138 -16.13 14.64 1.68
N ILE A 139 -16.60 15.87 1.92
CA ILE A 139 -15.78 16.93 2.52
C ILE A 139 -15.29 16.49 3.90
N PHE A 140 -16.18 15.95 4.73
CA PHE A 140 -15.83 15.42 6.03
C PHE A 140 -14.85 14.24 5.94
N GLU A 141 -15.04 13.32 4.98
CA GLU A 141 -14.08 12.23 4.73
C GLU A 141 -12.69 12.76 4.37
N LEU A 142 -12.62 13.82 3.55
CA LEU A 142 -11.37 14.49 3.24
C LEU A 142 -10.71 15.01 4.52
N MET A 143 -11.41 15.79 5.34
CA MET A 143 -10.88 16.36 6.59
C MET A 143 -10.41 15.28 7.57
N GLN A 144 -11.21 14.23 7.78
CA GLN A 144 -10.85 13.13 8.67
C GLN A 144 -9.63 12.37 8.12
N GLY A 145 -9.51 12.27 6.80
CA GLY A 145 -8.34 11.73 6.14
C GLY A 145 -7.06 12.53 6.41
N GLU A 146 -7.14 13.87 6.39
CA GLU A 146 -6.00 14.75 6.72
C GLU A 146 -5.57 14.58 8.17
N ARG A 147 -6.51 14.70 9.12
CA ARG A 147 -6.22 14.55 10.55
C ARG A 147 -5.51 13.23 10.83
N MET A 148 -6.03 12.14 10.26
CA MET A 148 -5.48 10.82 10.48
C MET A 148 -4.13 10.59 9.78
N LEU A 149 -3.88 11.23 8.63
CA LEU A 149 -2.55 11.22 8.03
C LEU A 149 -1.57 11.92 8.95
N VAL A 150 -1.91 13.10 9.48
CA VAL A 150 -1.06 13.84 10.43
C VAL A 150 -0.76 13.00 11.67
N GLU A 151 -1.78 12.37 12.27
CA GLU A 151 -1.60 11.46 13.41
C GLU A 151 -0.66 10.29 13.08
N ASP A 152 -0.87 9.63 11.93
CA ASP A 152 -0.06 8.50 11.50
C ASP A 152 1.41 8.91 11.24
N LEU A 153 1.66 10.09 10.66
CA LEU A 153 3.00 10.59 10.42
C LEU A 153 3.75 10.94 11.72
N HIS A 154 3.07 11.57 12.69
CA HIS A 154 3.65 11.79 14.01
C HIS A 154 3.93 10.48 14.76
N LEU A 155 3.04 9.50 14.63
CA LEU A 155 3.23 8.17 15.18
C LEU A 155 4.49 7.51 14.59
N VAL A 156 4.73 7.64 13.29
CA VAL A 156 5.93 7.12 12.62
C VAL A 156 7.20 7.73 13.21
N LYS A 157 7.24 9.05 13.33
CA LYS A 157 8.39 9.75 13.91
C LYS A 157 8.66 9.30 15.35
N LYS A 158 7.64 9.33 16.20
CA LYS A 158 7.74 9.06 17.64
C LYS A 158 8.04 7.60 17.97
N ASN A 159 7.49 6.65 17.22
CA ASN A 159 7.56 5.22 17.57
C ASN A 159 8.55 4.43 16.71
N TYR A 160 9.00 4.96 15.57
CA TYR A 160 9.98 4.30 14.72
C TYR A 160 11.28 5.11 14.65
N TYR A 161 11.25 6.34 14.16
CA TYR A 161 12.45 7.13 13.92
C TYR A 161 13.22 7.45 15.23
N GLU A 162 12.56 8.08 16.21
CA GLU A 162 13.20 8.53 17.45
C GLU A 162 13.77 7.37 18.27
N PRO A 163 13.06 6.23 18.47
CA PRO A 163 13.62 5.10 19.21
C PRO A 163 14.77 4.43 18.47
N MET A 164 14.70 4.30 17.13
CA MET A 164 15.80 3.70 16.36
C MET A 164 17.07 4.54 16.43
N LEU A 165 16.93 5.87 16.46
CA LEU A 165 18.05 6.78 16.65
C LEU A 165 18.60 6.69 18.09
N LYS A 166 17.72 6.85 19.09
CA LYS A 166 18.11 6.88 20.51
C LYS A 166 18.76 5.58 20.98
N LEU A 167 18.28 4.44 20.49
CA LEU A 167 18.83 3.12 20.80
C LEU A 167 19.98 2.72 19.88
N SER A 168 20.43 3.60 18.98
CA SER A 168 21.50 3.33 18.00
C SER A 168 21.26 2.06 17.17
N ILE A 169 19.99 1.77 16.84
CA ILE A 169 19.60 0.64 15.99
C ILE A 169 19.98 0.93 14.53
N MET A 170 19.88 2.19 14.12
CA MET A 170 20.37 2.72 12.85
C MET A 170 21.03 4.07 13.07
N THR A 171 21.95 4.44 12.16
CA THR A 171 22.59 5.75 12.22
C THR A 171 21.65 6.86 11.79
N GLN A 172 21.99 8.10 12.14
CA GLN A 172 21.26 9.29 11.71
C GLN A 172 21.16 9.37 10.18
N ASP A 173 22.23 9.07 9.45
CA ASP A 173 22.25 9.12 7.99
C ASP A 173 21.36 8.04 7.36
N GLU A 174 21.35 6.84 7.93
CA GLU A 174 20.49 5.75 7.48
C GLU A 174 19.01 6.08 7.69
N LEU A 175 18.68 6.66 8.84
CA LEU A 175 17.33 7.13 9.13
C LEU A 175 16.92 8.31 8.23
N ASN A 176 17.81 9.27 8.01
CA ASN A 176 17.58 10.36 7.08
C ASN A 176 17.33 9.85 5.66
N GLN A 177 18.02 8.80 5.23
CA GLN A 177 17.79 8.19 3.92
C GLN A 177 16.46 7.42 3.85
N ILE A 178 16.06 6.69 4.90
CA ILE A 178 14.82 5.91 4.91
C ILE A 178 13.58 6.81 5.04
N PHE A 179 13.60 7.76 5.99
CA PHE A 179 12.46 8.63 6.29
C PHE A 179 12.47 9.89 5.43
N GLY A 180 13.63 10.34 4.94
CA GLY A 180 13.73 11.50 4.06
C GLY A 180 13.15 12.76 4.70
N ILE A 181 12.34 13.48 3.93
CA ILE A 181 11.67 14.71 4.36
C ILE A 181 10.32 14.47 5.05
N LEU A 182 10.07 13.27 5.61
CA LEU A 182 8.77 12.91 6.19
C LEU A 182 8.28 13.94 7.23
N ASP A 183 9.19 14.51 8.01
CA ASP A 183 8.90 15.51 9.04
C ASP A 183 8.32 16.83 8.51
N THR A 184 8.48 17.10 7.21
CA THR A 184 7.92 18.29 6.55
C THR A 184 6.46 18.11 6.14
N LEU A 185 5.97 16.85 6.09
CA LEU A 185 4.63 16.55 5.63
C LEU A 185 3.53 16.80 6.68
N PRO A 186 3.69 16.47 7.98
CA PRO A 186 2.69 16.77 8.99
C PRO A 186 2.23 18.24 9.02
N PRO A 187 3.11 19.26 9.06
CA PRO A 187 2.66 20.66 9.09
C PRO A 187 1.92 21.05 7.80
N LEU A 188 2.33 20.54 6.64
CA LEU A 188 1.64 20.77 5.36
C LEU A 188 0.20 20.25 5.36
N HIS A 189 -0.02 19.05 5.92
CA HIS A 189 -1.36 18.46 6.01
C HIS A 189 -2.20 19.05 7.14
N GLN A 190 -1.56 19.47 8.24
CA GLN A 190 -2.21 20.18 9.33
C GLN A 190 -2.73 21.54 8.85
N ASP A 191 -1.99 22.27 8.01
CA ASP A 191 -2.43 23.54 7.39
C ASP A 191 -3.74 23.36 6.61
N LEU A 192 -3.83 22.32 5.76
CA LEU A 192 -5.08 22.03 5.04
C LEU A 192 -6.24 21.72 6.01
N PHE A 193 -5.99 20.86 7.00
CA PHE A 193 -7.02 20.51 7.97
C PHE A 193 -7.54 21.75 8.70
N ASP A 194 -6.65 22.62 9.17
CA ASP A 194 -7.01 23.83 9.89
C ASP A 194 -7.79 24.83 9.01
N ARG A 195 -7.39 24.99 7.73
CA ARG A 195 -8.13 25.82 6.77
C ARG A 195 -9.54 25.29 6.54
N LEU A 196 -9.71 23.97 6.38
CA LEU A 196 -11.03 23.37 6.18
C LEU A 196 -11.89 23.41 7.46
N VAL A 197 -11.28 23.32 8.65
CA VAL A 197 -11.99 23.51 9.91
C VAL A 197 -12.54 24.93 10.04
N LYS A 198 -11.77 25.95 9.61
CA LYS A 198 -12.21 27.35 9.63
C LYS A 198 -13.38 27.65 8.69
N LEU A 199 -13.52 26.87 7.61
CA LEU A 199 -14.64 26.99 6.66
C LEU A 199 -15.92 26.33 7.15
N ARG A 200 -15.85 25.54 8.23
CA ARG A 200 -16.98 24.75 8.71
C ARG A 200 -17.83 25.58 9.67
N HIS A 201 -19.12 25.64 9.40
CA HIS A 201 -20.12 26.27 10.26
C HIS A 201 -20.38 25.45 11.53
N GLU A 202 -21.12 26.03 12.48
CA GLU A 202 -21.48 25.38 13.75
C GLU A 202 -22.31 24.10 13.54
N ASP A 203 -23.14 24.08 12.49
CA ASP A 203 -23.95 22.93 12.07
C ASP A 203 -23.13 21.81 11.38
N GLY A 204 -21.84 22.05 11.16
CA GLY A 204 -20.92 21.09 10.55
C GLY A 204 -20.86 21.15 9.03
N THR A 205 -21.59 22.05 8.37
CA THR A 205 -21.56 22.23 6.91
C THR A 205 -20.37 23.09 6.47
N VAL A 206 -19.90 22.85 5.25
CA VAL A 206 -18.93 23.68 4.55
C VAL A 206 -19.57 24.16 3.25
N ASP A 207 -19.65 25.46 3.02
CA ASP A 207 -20.24 26.00 1.79
C ASP A 207 -19.29 25.86 0.61
N GLN A 208 -18.10 26.46 0.75
CA GLN A 208 -17.08 26.56 -0.30
C GLN A 208 -15.73 26.07 0.22
N MET A 209 -15.15 25.08 -0.47
CA MET A 209 -13.80 24.57 -0.22
C MET A 209 -12.88 24.67 -1.44
N GLY A 210 -13.43 24.92 -2.63
CA GLY A 210 -12.68 24.92 -3.89
C GLY A 210 -11.53 25.94 -3.92
N PRO A 211 -11.74 27.20 -3.51
CA PRO A 211 -10.65 28.19 -3.41
C PRO A 211 -9.53 27.77 -2.46
N THR A 212 -9.87 27.22 -1.29
CA THR A 212 -8.90 26.72 -0.30
C THR A 212 -8.07 25.57 -0.88
N MET A 213 -8.70 24.66 -1.63
CA MET A 213 -7.97 23.58 -2.30
C MET A 213 -7.03 24.13 -3.37
N LEU A 214 -7.48 25.07 -4.21
CA LEU A 214 -6.63 25.67 -5.24
C LEU A 214 -5.38 26.35 -4.67
N ASP A 215 -5.53 27.08 -3.57
CA ASP A 215 -4.41 27.73 -2.88
C ASP A 215 -3.44 26.71 -2.26
N TRP A 216 -3.97 25.63 -1.67
CA TRP A 216 -3.14 24.66 -0.95
C TRP A 216 -2.45 23.63 -1.86
N LEU A 217 -3.11 23.15 -2.92
CA LEU A 217 -2.62 22.07 -3.78
C LEU A 217 -1.18 22.25 -4.32
N PRO A 218 -0.74 23.46 -4.76
CA PRO A 218 0.63 23.67 -5.23
C PRO A 218 1.71 23.30 -4.20
N GLN A 219 1.41 23.35 -2.89
CA GLN A 219 2.35 22.98 -1.84
C GLN A 219 2.73 21.47 -1.90
N LEU A 220 1.90 20.63 -2.54
CA LEU A 220 2.17 19.21 -2.72
C LEU A 220 3.39 18.94 -3.61
N HIS A 221 3.97 19.92 -4.30
CA HIS A 221 5.23 19.73 -5.03
C HIS A 221 6.38 19.23 -4.15
N THR A 222 6.34 19.46 -2.84
CA THR A 222 7.26 18.89 -1.84
C THR A 222 7.33 17.36 -1.91
N TYR A 223 6.24 16.69 -2.29
CA TYR A 223 6.19 15.24 -2.48
C TYR A 223 7.13 14.72 -3.55
N LYS A 224 7.55 15.56 -4.51
CA LYS A 224 8.54 15.16 -5.53
C LYS A 224 9.79 14.60 -4.87
N THR A 225 10.37 15.32 -3.92
CA THR A 225 11.60 14.90 -3.21
C THR A 225 11.34 13.61 -2.43
N TYR A 226 10.21 13.52 -1.73
CA TYR A 226 9.84 12.35 -0.95
C TYR A 226 9.68 11.09 -1.83
N CYS A 227 8.91 11.19 -2.91
CA CYS A 227 8.61 10.07 -3.81
C CYS A 227 9.83 9.63 -4.62
N CYS A 228 10.70 10.56 -5.08
CA CYS A 228 11.93 10.18 -5.80
C CYS A 228 12.89 9.36 -4.92
N ASN A 229 12.88 9.59 -3.60
CA ASN A 229 13.74 8.85 -2.68
C ASN A 229 13.19 7.46 -2.30
N GLN A 230 11.92 7.15 -2.59
CA GLN A 230 11.28 5.91 -2.10
C GLN A 230 11.99 4.62 -2.55
N VAL A 231 12.55 4.59 -3.77
CA VAL A 231 13.30 3.42 -4.27
C VAL A 231 14.55 3.16 -3.41
N ALA A 232 15.30 4.21 -3.08
CA ALA A 232 16.52 4.10 -2.29
C ALA A 232 16.20 3.81 -0.81
N ALA A 233 15.18 4.49 -0.27
CA ALA A 233 14.68 4.25 1.08
C ALA A 233 14.23 2.79 1.28
N LYS A 234 13.47 2.23 0.33
CA LYS A 234 13.03 0.84 0.39
C LYS A 234 14.22 -0.11 0.36
N ALA A 235 15.13 0.07 -0.59
CA ALA A 235 16.30 -0.80 -0.73
C ALA A 235 17.17 -0.80 0.52
N LEU A 236 17.38 0.37 1.14
CA LEU A 236 18.13 0.48 2.39
C LEU A 236 17.38 -0.20 3.56
N LEU A 237 16.07 0.03 3.69
CA LEU A 237 15.26 -0.63 4.73
C LEU A 237 15.30 -2.17 4.57
N ASP A 238 15.14 -2.68 3.36
CA ASP A 238 15.18 -4.12 3.07
C ASP A 238 16.57 -4.73 3.35
N HIS A 239 17.64 -3.97 3.10
CA HIS A 239 18.98 -4.36 3.50
C HIS A 239 19.14 -4.40 5.02
N LYS A 240 18.68 -3.35 5.71
CA LYS A 240 18.81 -3.19 7.17
C LYS A 240 17.97 -4.19 7.95
N ARG A 241 16.84 -4.66 7.41
CA ARG A 241 16.04 -5.76 7.97
C ARG A 241 16.81 -7.06 8.21
N ARG A 242 17.96 -7.26 7.55
CA ARG A 242 18.82 -8.43 7.79
C ARG A 242 19.62 -8.33 9.08
N ASN A 243 19.78 -7.12 9.63
CA ASN A 243 20.38 -6.94 10.93
C ASN A 243 19.37 -7.39 12.02
N PRO A 244 19.74 -8.33 12.91
CA PRO A 244 18.85 -8.82 13.96
C PRO A 244 18.27 -7.72 14.86
N ALA A 245 19.04 -6.67 15.16
CA ALA A 245 18.56 -5.56 15.99
C ALA A 245 17.41 -4.79 15.32
N VAL A 246 17.55 -4.49 14.02
CA VAL A 246 16.51 -3.82 13.22
C VAL A 246 15.29 -4.73 13.08
N HIS A 247 15.50 -6.00 12.74
CA HIS A 247 14.43 -6.99 12.60
C HIS A 247 13.58 -7.08 13.87
N ASN A 248 14.22 -7.30 15.02
CA ASN A 248 13.53 -7.48 16.29
C ASN A 248 12.78 -6.21 16.70
N PHE A 249 13.38 -5.03 16.51
CA PHE A 249 12.71 -3.77 16.79
C PHE A 249 11.44 -3.58 15.94
N LEU A 250 11.51 -3.82 14.63
CA LEU A 250 10.36 -3.68 13.74
C LEU A 250 9.27 -4.71 14.06
N GLN A 251 9.64 -5.92 14.46
CA GLN A 251 8.71 -6.95 14.91
C GLN A 251 7.96 -6.51 16.18
N LEU A 252 8.68 -6.03 17.20
CA LEU A 252 8.07 -5.52 18.43
C LEU A 252 7.10 -4.35 18.17
N CYS A 253 7.47 -3.46 17.24
CA CYS A 253 6.56 -2.40 16.80
C CYS A 253 5.28 -2.97 16.16
N GLN A 254 5.41 -3.99 15.30
CA GLN A 254 4.26 -4.61 14.63
C GLN A 254 3.33 -5.37 15.59
N GLU A 255 3.88 -5.91 16.68
CA GLU A 255 3.12 -6.57 17.76
C GLU A 255 2.41 -5.53 18.67
N SER A 256 2.93 -4.31 18.73
CA SER A 256 2.35 -3.22 19.50
C SER A 256 1.06 -2.68 18.89
N ALA A 257 0.11 -2.28 19.74
CA ALA A 257 -1.23 -1.84 19.30
C ALA A 257 -1.22 -0.63 18.34
N PHE A 258 -0.25 0.27 18.48
CA PHE A 258 -0.15 1.49 17.66
C PHE A 258 0.09 1.18 16.16
N SER A 259 0.79 0.09 15.85
CA SER A 259 1.11 -0.26 14.46
C SER A 259 -0.13 -0.70 13.68
N ARG A 260 -1.18 -1.13 14.40
CA ARG A 260 -2.38 -1.75 13.81
C ARG A 260 -2.01 -2.96 12.94
N LYS A 261 -0.95 -3.68 13.32
CA LYS A 261 -0.34 -4.81 12.60
C LYS A 261 0.25 -4.44 11.22
N LEU A 262 0.39 -3.15 10.93
CA LEU A 262 1.00 -2.68 9.70
C LEU A 262 2.53 -2.69 9.83
N ASP A 263 3.17 -3.04 8.73
CA ASP A 263 4.61 -2.92 8.57
C ASP A 263 5.03 -1.44 8.46
N VAL A 264 6.24 -1.07 8.92
CA VAL A 264 6.73 0.32 8.84
C VAL A 264 6.68 0.89 7.42
N TRP A 265 6.94 0.07 6.39
CA TRP A 265 6.84 0.49 5.00
C TRP A 265 5.42 0.91 4.62
N SER A 266 4.41 0.28 5.21
CA SER A 266 3.01 0.66 4.97
C SER A 266 2.73 2.09 5.45
N PHE A 267 3.39 2.52 6.53
CA PHE A 267 3.30 3.89 7.00
C PHE A 267 4.10 4.87 6.13
N LEU A 268 5.32 4.50 5.71
CA LEU A 268 6.13 5.30 4.80
C LEU A 268 5.46 5.49 3.42
N ASP A 269 4.58 4.58 3.03
CA ASP A 269 3.80 4.68 1.80
C ASP A 269 2.52 5.51 1.94
N LEU A 270 2.09 5.87 3.16
CA LEU A 270 0.86 6.63 3.41
C LEU A 270 0.82 7.98 2.67
N PRO A 271 1.91 8.79 2.64
CA PRO A 271 1.90 10.03 1.87
C PRO A 271 1.57 9.79 0.40
N ARG A 272 2.27 8.87 -0.27
CA ARG A 272 2.04 8.55 -1.69
C ARG A 272 0.61 8.05 -1.91
N SER A 273 0.12 7.20 -1.00
CA SER A 273 -1.26 6.70 -1.02
C SER A 273 -2.29 7.83 -0.83
N ARG A 274 -2.03 8.81 0.04
CA ARG A 274 -2.91 9.97 0.22
C ARG A 274 -2.92 10.86 -1.01
N LEU A 275 -1.75 11.12 -1.60
CA LEU A 275 -1.60 12.00 -2.76
C LEU A 275 -2.54 11.57 -3.90
N VAL A 276 -2.62 10.26 -4.19
CA VAL A 276 -3.49 9.75 -5.27
C VAL A 276 -4.99 9.72 -4.92
N LYS A 277 -5.37 10.00 -3.67
CA LYS A 277 -6.78 10.08 -3.25
C LYS A 277 -7.41 11.44 -3.50
N TYR A 278 -6.63 12.53 -3.53
CA TYR A 278 -7.18 13.87 -3.75
C TYR A 278 -8.02 13.99 -5.04
N PRO A 279 -7.59 13.46 -6.21
CA PRO A 279 -8.43 13.49 -7.40
C PRO A 279 -9.76 12.75 -7.23
N LEU A 280 -9.78 11.64 -6.48
CA LEU A 280 -10.99 10.84 -6.25
C LEU A 280 -11.97 11.58 -5.34
N LEU A 281 -11.45 12.19 -4.26
CA LEU A 281 -12.24 12.98 -3.32
C LEU A 281 -12.81 14.21 -4.01
N LEU A 282 -11.98 15.01 -4.68
CA LEU A 282 -12.42 16.22 -5.38
C LEU A 282 -13.44 15.91 -6.48
N LYS A 283 -13.25 14.82 -7.23
CA LYS A 283 -14.22 14.37 -8.24
C LYS A 283 -15.57 14.01 -7.63
N GLU A 284 -15.59 13.36 -6.46
CA GLU A 284 -16.86 13.02 -5.81
C GLU A 284 -17.53 14.27 -5.19
N VAL A 285 -16.77 15.23 -4.62
CA VAL A 285 -17.34 16.51 -4.17
C VAL A 285 -17.97 17.25 -5.37
N LEU A 286 -17.24 17.37 -6.48
CA LEU A 286 -17.70 18.05 -7.69
C LEU A 286 -18.97 17.40 -8.26
N LYS A 287 -19.05 16.07 -8.27
CA LYS A 287 -20.24 15.32 -8.70
C LYS A 287 -21.50 15.71 -7.92
N HIS A 288 -21.38 16.01 -6.63
CA HIS A 288 -22.50 16.44 -5.79
C HIS A 288 -22.65 17.97 -5.72
N THR A 289 -21.78 18.73 -6.38
CA THR A 289 -21.88 20.21 -6.49
C THR A 289 -22.70 20.58 -7.72
N VAL A 290 -23.76 21.39 -7.58
CA VAL A 290 -24.56 21.89 -8.73
C VAL A 290 -23.74 22.87 -9.58
N ALA A 291 -24.09 23.05 -10.86
CA ALA A 291 -23.28 23.82 -11.80
C ALA A 291 -23.21 25.32 -11.46
N GLU A 292 -24.29 25.82 -10.85
CA GLU A 292 -24.49 27.22 -10.45
C GLU A 292 -23.79 27.54 -9.11
N HIS A 293 -23.31 26.52 -8.39
CA HIS A 293 -22.67 26.70 -7.10
C HIS A 293 -21.25 27.29 -7.29
N PRO A 294 -20.83 28.27 -6.46
CA PRO A 294 -19.54 28.95 -6.62
C PRO A 294 -18.32 28.01 -6.58
N ASP A 295 -18.40 26.90 -5.84
CA ASP A 295 -17.33 25.88 -5.83
C ASP A 295 -17.20 25.08 -7.14
N HIS A 296 -18.18 25.06 -8.04
CA HIS A 296 -18.15 24.14 -9.18
C HIS A 296 -16.94 24.39 -10.09
N ALA A 297 -16.71 25.66 -10.43
CA ALA A 297 -15.59 26.05 -11.28
C ALA A 297 -14.24 25.83 -10.58
N THR A 298 -14.14 26.20 -9.31
CA THR A 298 -12.88 26.10 -8.55
C THR A 298 -12.52 24.65 -8.23
N LEU A 299 -13.49 23.78 -7.93
CA LEU A 299 -13.28 22.34 -7.77
C LEU A 299 -12.86 21.66 -9.07
N SER A 300 -13.44 22.05 -10.21
CA SER A 300 -13.04 21.55 -11.52
C SER A 300 -11.58 21.91 -11.82
N GLN A 301 -11.20 23.16 -11.58
CA GLN A 301 -9.82 23.62 -11.72
C GLN A 301 -8.88 22.90 -10.74
N ALA A 302 -9.29 22.73 -9.47
CA ALA A 302 -8.51 22.03 -8.45
C ALA A 302 -8.23 20.58 -8.87
N LEU A 303 -9.22 19.90 -9.46
CA LEU A 303 -9.08 18.55 -9.99
C LEU A 303 -8.01 18.49 -11.11
N SER A 304 -8.00 19.44 -12.03
CA SER A 304 -6.96 19.52 -13.08
C SER A 304 -5.57 19.78 -12.48
N VAL A 305 -5.46 20.69 -11.51
CA VAL A 305 -4.19 21.03 -10.84
C VAL A 305 -3.60 19.80 -10.15
N ILE A 306 -4.37 19.08 -9.33
CA ILE A 306 -3.85 17.90 -8.63
C ILE A 306 -3.45 16.78 -9.59
N GLN A 307 -4.18 16.58 -10.68
CA GLN A 307 -3.82 15.60 -11.71
C GLN A 307 -2.48 15.94 -12.37
N ALA A 308 -2.25 17.22 -12.69
CA ALA A 308 -0.99 17.69 -13.23
C ALA A 308 0.17 17.48 -12.24
N ILE A 309 -0.03 17.83 -10.96
CA ILE A 309 0.98 17.63 -9.90
C ILE A 309 1.35 16.15 -9.76
N ILE A 310 0.35 15.26 -9.69
CA ILE A 310 0.57 13.81 -9.58
C ILE A 310 1.34 13.29 -10.81
N SER A 311 0.98 13.72 -12.01
CA SER A 311 1.66 13.34 -13.25
C SER A 311 3.15 13.71 -13.20
N VAL A 312 3.46 14.95 -12.79
CA VAL A 312 4.85 15.42 -12.64
C VAL A 312 5.61 14.62 -11.59
N ILE A 313 5.02 14.39 -10.42
CA ILE A 313 5.65 13.61 -9.34
C ILE A 313 5.91 12.18 -9.80
N ASN A 314 4.94 11.54 -10.45
CA ASN A 314 5.07 10.17 -10.95
C ASN A 314 6.18 10.05 -12.01
N GLY A 315 6.22 10.98 -12.97
CA GLY A 315 7.29 11.04 -13.97
C GLY A 315 8.67 11.18 -13.33
N LYS A 316 8.81 12.06 -12.34
CA LYS A 316 10.08 12.28 -11.62
C LYS A 316 10.48 11.10 -10.74
N ALA A 317 9.54 10.44 -10.09
CA ALA A 317 9.80 9.24 -9.32
C ALA A 317 10.27 8.09 -10.22
N GLY A 318 9.66 7.91 -11.40
CA GLY A 318 10.10 6.92 -12.39
C GLY A 318 11.49 7.20 -12.96
N GLU A 319 11.81 8.47 -13.22
CA GLU A 319 13.17 8.89 -13.61
C GLU A 319 14.21 8.57 -12.52
N ALA A 320 13.87 8.88 -11.26
CA ALA A 320 14.74 8.59 -10.12
C ALA A 320 14.94 7.08 -9.90
N GLU A 321 13.91 6.27 -10.10
CA GLU A 321 14.00 4.81 -10.08
C GLU A 321 14.93 4.29 -11.19
N CYS A 322 14.76 4.77 -12.42
CA CYS A 322 15.63 4.41 -13.53
C CYS A 322 17.10 4.77 -13.23
N GLU A 323 17.34 5.99 -12.76
CA GLU A 323 18.68 6.44 -12.37
C GLU A 323 19.29 5.60 -11.24
N TYR A 324 18.48 5.23 -10.25
CA TYR A 324 18.90 4.40 -9.12
C TYR A 324 19.44 3.04 -9.57
N TYR A 325 18.72 2.33 -10.45
CA TYR A 325 19.19 1.05 -10.97
C TYR A 325 20.38 1.21 -11.91
N ARG A 326 20.36 2.21 -12.78
CA ARG A 326 21.44 2.48 -13.73
C ARG A 326 22.79 2.70 -13.03
N LYS A 327 22.82 3.48 -11.94
CA LYS A 327 24.05 3.72 -11.15
C LYS A 327 24.62 2.47 -10.48
N ARG A 328 23.82 1.40 -10.37
CA ARG A 328 24.19 0.14 -9.71
C ARG A 328 24.51 -0.98 -10.71
N LEU A 329 24.53 -0.67 -12.00
CA LEU A 329 25.00 -1.59 -13.03
C LEU A 329 26.52 -1.75 -12.91
N CYS A 330 26.96 -3.00 -12.81
CA CYS A 330 28.36 -3.37 -12.88
C CYS A 330 28.62 -4.04 -14.23
N TYR A 331 29.53 -3.48 -15.01
CA TYR A 331 29.98 -4.05 -16.28
C TYR A 331 31.27 -4.83 -16.04
N LEU A 332 31.35 -6.05 -16.57
CA LEU A 332 32.57 -6.86 -16.48
C LEU A 332 33.63 -6.37 -17.47
N TYR A 333 33.17 -5.81 -18.59
CA TYR A 333 34.01 -5.26 -19.65
C TYR A 333 33.46 -3.90 -20.08
N GLU A 334 34.34 -2.96 -20.42
CA GLU A 334 33.96 -1.59 -20.80
C GLU A 334 33.04 -1.53 -22.03
N ASN A 335 33.21 -2.47 -22.97
CA ASN A 335 32.39 -2.57 -24.18
C ASN A 335 30.95 -3.05 -23.95
N GLN A 336 30.58 -3.41 -22.71
CA GLN A 336 29.21 -3.77 -22.35
C GLN A 336 28.36 -2.56 -21.96
N GLY A 337 28.98 -1.39 -21.76
CA GLY A 337 28.27 -0.14 -21.53
C GLY A 337 27.57 0.32 -22.80
N GLU A 338 26.29 0.02 -22.93
CA GLU A 338 25.47 0.51 -24.04
C GLU A 338 25.02 1.97 -23.80
N GLU A 339 25.15 2.81 -24.82
CA GLU A 339 24.73 4.21 -24.78
C GLU A 339 23.22 4.32 -24.49
N GLU A 340 22.42 3.39 -25.02
CA GLU A 340 20.96 3.35 -24.81
C GLU A 340 20.58 3.10 -23.35
N VAL A 341 21.37 2.33 -22.60
CA VAL A 341 21.19 2.17 -21.14
C VAL A 341 21.46 3.48 -20.42
N THR A 342 22.48 4.22 -20.87
CA THR A 342 22.86 5.51 -20.29
C THR A 342 21.83 6.60 -20.57
N ARG A 343 21.22 6.57 -21.76
CA ARG A 343 20.20 7.53 -22.22
C ARG A 343 18.77 7.20 -21.80
N SER A 344 18.54 5.99 -21.29
CA SER A 344 17.23 5.59 -20.76
C SER A 344 16.84 6.48 -19.58
N ARG A 345 15.61 6.99 -19.62
CA ARG A 345 15.03 7.83 -18.56
C ARG A 345 13.91 7.13 -17.82
N LEU A 346 13.32 6.10 -18.41
CA LEU A 346 12.22 5.36 -17.84
C LEU A 346 12.55 3.88 -17.83
N LEU A 347 12.25 3.23 -16.71
CA LEU A 347 12.33 1.79 -16.56
C LEU A 347 10.95 1.21 -16.87
N LEU A 348 10.81 0.50 -17.99
CA LEU A 348 9.56 -0.13 -18.40
C LEU A 348 9.24 -1.36 -17.56
N CYS A 349 10.28 -2.15 -17.25
CA CYS A 349 10.16 -3.37 -16.46
C CYS A 349 11.49 -3.74 -15.81
N HIS A 350 11.44 -4.34 -14.62
CA HIS A 350 12.58 -4.99 -14.00
C HIS A 350 12.17 -6.18 -13.15
N GLY A 351 13.10 -7.11 -12.94
CA GLY A 351 12.90 -8.25 -12.05
C GLY A 351 13.86 -9.41 -12.27
N GLU A 352 13.66 -10.46 -11.48
CA GLU A 352 14.45 -11.69 -11.54
C GLU A 352 13.84 -12.69 -12.53
N LEU A 353 14.65 -13.16 -13.47
CA LEU A 353 14.30 -14.26 -14.38
C LEU A 353 15.12 -15.51 -14.04
N LYS A 354 14.46 -16.66 -14.11
CA LYS A 354 15.12 -17.96 -14.00
C LYS A 354 15.85 -18.26 -15.30
N ASN A 355 17.08 -18.72 -15.18
CA ASN A 355 17.88 -19.13 -16.33
C ASN A 355 17.40 -20.52 -16.84
N ASN A 356 17.23 -20.66 -18.15
CA ASN A 356 16.77 -21.91 -18.79
C ASN A 356 17.82 -23.03 -18.78
N LYS A 357 19.04 -22.76 -18.33
CA LYS A 357 20.08 -23.79 -18.17
C LYS A 357 19.85 -24.49 -16.83
N GLY A 358 19.33 -25.72 -16.87
CA GLY A 358 18.89 -26.55 -15.74
C GLY A 358 19.93 -26.97 -14.68
N GLN A 359 20.90 -26.11 -14.38
CA GLN A 359 21.70 -26.17 -13.17
C GLN A 359 21.28 -25.02 -12.26
N VAL A 360 21.45 -25.20 -10.94
CA VAL A 360 21.26 -24.19 -9.89
C VAL A 360 22.06 -22.94 -10.28
N SER A 361 21.43 -22.04 -11.02
CA SER A 361 22.07 -20.85 -11.57
C SER A 361 21.39 -19.65 -10.97
N ASP A 362 22.22 -18.69 -10.56
CA ASP A 362 21.75 -17.48 -9.89
C ASP A 362 20.67 -16.79 -10.72
N PRO A 363 19.63 -16.25 -10.06
CA PRO A 363 18.58 -15.51 -10.74
C PRO A 363 19.18 -14.33 -11.53
N LEU A 364 18.72 -14.15 -12.77
CA LEU A 364 19.15 -13.05 -13.63
C LEU A 364 18.28 -11.83 -13.34
N ASN A 365 18.90 -10.75 -12.87
CA ASN A 365 18.22 -9.45 -12.77
C ASN A 365 18.19 -8.78 -14.16
N VAL A 366 16.99 -8.52 -14.66
CA VAL A 366 16.75 -7.89 -15.96
C VAL A 366 16.21 -6.48 -15.75
N LEU A 367 16.72 -5.54 -16.52
CA LEU A 367 16.26 -4.15 -16.60
C LEU A 367 15.88 -3.87 -18.06
N LEU A 368 14.70 -3.32 -18.28
CA LEU A 368 14.21 -2.91 -19.59
C LEU A 368 13.87 -1.42 -19.57
N GLY A 369 14.64 -0.61 -20.28
CA GLY A 369 14.51 0.84 -20.38
C GLY A 369 13.82 1.25 -21.67
N ASP A 370 13.31 2.48 -21.70
CA ASP A 370 12.56 3.04 -22.83
C ASP A 370 13.35 3.11 -24.14
N ARG A 371 14.68 3.12 -24.07
CA ARG A 371 15.57 3.21 -25.23
C ARG A 371 16.16 1.89 -25.70
N MET A 372 15.92 0.79 -24.99
CA MET A 372 16.50 -0.53 -25.30
C MET A 372 15.61 -1.43 -26.19
N CYS A 373 14.45 -0.93 -26.63
CA CYS A 373 13.48 -1.67 -27.46
C CYS A 373 13.50 -1.27 -28.94
N GLY A 374 14.61 -0.70 -29.42
CA GLY A 374 14.79 -0.18 -30.79
C GLY A 374 15.25 -1.21 -31.81
#